data_AF-A0A922M5U9-F1
#
_entry.id   AF-A0A922M5U9-F1
#
_cell.length_a   1.000
_cell.length_b   1.000
_cell.length_c   1.000
_cell.angle_alpha   90.00
_cell.angle_beta   90.00
_cell.angle_gamma   90.00
#
_symmetry.space_group_name_H-M   'P 1'
#
loop_
_entity.id
_entity.type
_entity.pdbx_description
1 polymer ?
#
loop_
_entity_poly.entity_id
_entity_poly.type
_entity_poly.pdbx_seq_one_letter_code
_entity_poly.pdbx_strand_id
1 'polypeptide(L)'
;MEAGFIKGDSANLPKVDSLMVANFFARNKDFCEAEYRNVKTSLSSRESYGDDAVGYVQLHRDSTFKLCTVKCGVCPEHKVRTKPYSVTVIVDEKMV
;
A
#
# COMPACT_ATOMS: atom_id res chain seq x y z
N MET A 1 17.60 -0.56 1.43
CA MET A 1 16.71 -1.14 2.44
C MET A 1 16.92 -0.36 3.73
N GLU A 2 15.86 0.10 4.37
CA GLU A 2 15.95 0.86 5.63
C GLU A 2 16.36 -0.05 6.79
N ALA A 3 16.99 0.52 7.83
CA ALA A 3 17.40 -0.24 9.01
C ALA A 3 16.17 -0.85 9.71
N GLY A 4 16.24 -2.14 10.02
CA GLY A 4 15.13 -2.89 10.64
C GLY A 4 14.06 -3.40 9.66
N PHE A 5 14.12 -3.01 8.38
CA PHE A 5 13.24 -3.57 7.35
C PHE A 5 13.84 -4.83 6.73
N ILE A 6 12.98 -5.73 6.28
CA ILE A 6 13.32 -6.92 5.50
C ILE A 6 12.67 -6.86 4.12
N LYS A 7 13.15 -7.67 3.17
CA LYS A 7 12.59 -7.72 1.82
C LYS A 7 11.18 -8.33 1.89
N GLY A 8 10.23 -7.68 1.24
CA GLY A 8 8.88 -8.21 1.07
C GLY A 8 8.87 -9.38 0.07
N ASP A 9 8.13 -10.43 0.42
CA ASP A 9 7.87 -11.62 -0.38
C ASP A 9 6.45 -12.14 -0.07
N SER A 10 5.88 -12.90 -1.00
CA SER A 10 4.59 -13.58 -0.89
C SER A 10 4.37 -14.31 0.45
N ALA A 11 5.43 -14.86 1.05
CA ALA A 11 5.37 -15.59 2.31
C ALA A 11 5.34 -14.70 3.57
N ASN A 12 5.79 -13.44 3.48
CA ASN A 12 5.98 -12.59 4.66
C ASN A 12 5.13 -11.32 4.68
N LEU A 13 4.37 -11.03 3.62
CA LEU A 13 3.43 -9.91 3.58
C LEU A 13 2.29 -10.09 4.59
N PRO A 14 1.76 -8.98 5.15
CA PRO A 14 0.63 -9.03 6.04
C PRO A 14 -0.62 -9.50 5.28
N LYS A 15 -1.48 -10.26 5.95
CA LYS A 15 -2.80 -10.62 5.42
C LYS A 15 -3.75 -9.44 5.61
N VAL A 16 -4.42 -9.04 4.55
CA VAL A 16 -5.43 -7.98 4.56
C VAL A 16 -6.77 -8.60 4.20
N ASP A 17 -7.75 -8.49 5.11
CA ASP A 17 -9.12 -8.93 4.87
C ASP A 17 -10.01 -7.76 4.38
N SER A 18 -11.07 -8.12 3.66
CA SER A 18 -12.17 -7.26 3.23
C SER A 18 -12.73 -6.39 4.36
N LEU A 19 -12.84 -6.91 5.59
CA LEU A 19 -13.29 -6.13 6.75
C LEU A 19 -12.30 -5.05 7.17
N MET A 20 -10.99 -5.32 7.08
CA MET A 20 -9.96 -4.31 7.37
C MET A 20 -10.03 -3.17 6.35
N VAL A 21 -10.21 -3.51 5.08
CA VAL A 21 -10.38 -2.54 3.99
C VAL A 21 -11.65 -1.71 4.19
N ALA A 22 -12.78 -2.35 4.49
CA ALA A 22 -14.03 -1.66 4.78
C ALA A 22 -13.91 -0.73 5.99
N ASN A 23 -13.26 -1.17 7.06
CA ASN A 23 -13.02 -0.36 8.26
C ASN A 23 -12.09 0.82 7.96
N PHE A 24 -11.08 0.63 7.11
CA PHE A 24 -10.22 1.72 6.65
C PHE A 24 -11.03 2.78 5.90
N PHE A 25 -11.89 2.39 4.95
CA PHE A 25 -12.75 3.35 4.25
C PHE A 25 -13.79 4.02 5.16
N ALA A 26 -14.35 3.29 6.13
CA ALA A 26 -15.31 3.86 7.07
C ALA A 26 -14.67 4.92 8.00
N ARG A 27 -13.39 4.76 8.33
CA ARG A 27 -12.66 5.66 9.24
C ARG A 27 -11.97 6.82 8.53
N ASN A 28 -11.69 6.71 7.24
CA ASN A 28 -11.03 7.76 6.46
C ASN A 28 -12.05 8.49 5.57
N LYS A 29 -12.52 9.65 6.03
CA LYS A 29 -13.48 10.49 5.29
C LYS A 29 -12.90 11.01 3.97
N ASP A 30 -11.57 11.16 3.91
CA ASP A 30 -10.81 11.64 2.76
C ASP A 30 -11.07 10.77 1.51
N PHE A 31 -11.33 9.48 1.68
CA PHE A 31 -11.59 8.58 0.54
C PHE A 31 -12.93 8.85 -0.15
N CYS A 32 -13.87 9.51 0.54
CA CYS A 32 -15.13 9.96 -0.05
C CYS A 32 -15.03 11.38 -0.63
N GLU A 33 -13.91 12.08 -0.50
CA GLU A 33 -13.75 13.42 -1.04
C GLU A 33 -13.74 13.40 -2.57
N ALA A 34 -14.27 14.47 -3.15
CA ALA A 34 -14.37 14.60 -4.61
C ALA A 34 -12.99 14.55 -5.29
N GLU A 35 -11.93 14.94 -4.57
CA GLU A 35 -10.55 14.91 -5.04
C GLU A 35 -10.02 13.50 -5.32
N TYR A 36 -10.50 12.51 -4.58
CA TYR A 36 -10.13 11.10 -4.74
C TYR A 36 -11.05 10.34 -5.71
N ARG A 37 -12.23 10.87 -6.06
CA ARG A 37 -13.16 10.27 -7.05
C ARG A 37 -12.88 10.67 -8.50
N ASN A 38 -11.69 11.18 -8.78
CA ASN A 38 -11.33 11.65 -10.11
C ASN A 38 -10.89 10.51 -11.05
N VAL A 39 -10.96 10.79 -12.36
CA VAL A 39 -10.56 9.87 -13.46
C VAL A 39 -9.15 9.30 -13.26
N LYS A 40 -8.24 10.07 -12.64
CA LYS A 40 -6.87 9.63 -12.35
C LYS A 40 -6.83 8.47 -11.36
N THR A 41 -7.68 8.47 -10.33
CA THR A 41 -7.80 7.37 -9.39
C THR A 41 -8.32 6.11 -10.08
N SER A 42 -9.34 6.27 -10.94
CA SER A 42 -9.92 5.16 -11.71
C SER A 42 -8.91 4.52 -12.68
N LEU A 43 -8.08 5.34 -13.35
CA LEU A 43 -7.01 4.85 -14.22
C LEU A 43 -5.95 4.08 -13.42
N SER A 44 -5.53 4.62 -12.27
CA SER A 44 -4.52 3.96 -11.41
C SER A 44 -5.03 2.71 -10.70
N SER A 45 -6.34 2.43 -10.77
CA SER A 45 -6.96 1.23 -10.21
C SER A 45 -7.04 0.06 -11.21
N ARG A 46 -6.52 0.24 -12.43
CA ARG A 46 -6.54 -0.82 -13.46
C ARG A 46 -5.63 -1.96 -13.05
N GLU A 47 -6.14 -3.18 -13.14
CA GLU A 47 -5.40 -4.40 -12.84
C GLU A 47 -4.10 -4.50 -13.65
N SER A 48 -4.14 -4.07 -14.92
CA SER A 48 -2.98 -4.04 -15.82
C SER A 48 -1.84 -3.12 -15.39
N TYR A 49 -2.07 -2.20 -14.45
CA TYR A 49 -1.06 -1.26 -13.96
C TYR A 49 -0.41 -1.75 -12.65
N GLY A 50 -1.13 -2.50 -11.82
CA GLY A 50 -0.69 -2.86 -10.48
C GLY A 50 0.67 -3.57 -10.44
N ASP A 51 0.84 -4.63 -11.23
CA ASP A 51 2.04 -5.47 -11.18
C ASP A 51 3.28 -4.77 -11.74
N ASP A 52 3.13 -3.99 -12.81
CA ASP A 52 4.23 -3.25 -13.45
C ASP A 52 4.63 -1.98 -12.68
N ALA A 53 3.72 -1.44 -11.85
CA ALA A 53 3.94 -0.20 -11.13
C ALA A 53 4.69 -0.38 -9.82
N VAL A 54 4.54 -1.53 -9.16
CA VAL A 54 5.11 -1.76 -7.83
C VAL A 54 6.57 -2.19 -7.97
N GLY A 55 7.45 -1.33 -7.48
CA GLY A 55 8.89 -1.61 -7.39
C GLY A 55 9.22 -2.43 -6.14
N TYR A 56 10.44 -2.22 -5.65
CA TYR A 56 10.94 -2.92 -4.48
C TYR A 56 10.06 -2.74 -3.24
N VAL A 57 9.66 -3.85 -2.62
CA VAL A 57 8.86 -3.90 -1.39
C VAL A 57 9.76 -4.28 -0.21
N GLN A 58 9.62 -3.55 0.89
CA GLN A 58 10.24 -3.84 2.18
C GLN A 58 9.21 -3.76 3.30
N LEU A 59 9.37 -4.53 4.36
CA LEU A 59 8.48 -4.49 5.50
C LEU A 59 9.22 -4.58 6.83
N HIS A 60 8.63 -4.01 7.87
CA HIS A 60 9.09 -4.08 9.24
C HIS A 60 7.92 -4.47 10.14
N ARG A 61 8.14 -5.43 11.04
CA ARG A 61 7.14 -5.88 12.00
C ARG A 61 7.54 -5.45 13.41
N ASP A 62 6.65 -4.75 14.08
CA ASP A 62 6.77 -4.47 15.50
C ASP A 62 6.14 -5.62 16.30
N SER A 63 6.98 -6.37 17.02
CA SER A 63 6.55 -7.51 17.84
C SER A 63 5.65 -7.13 19.00
N THR A 64 5.70 -5.87 19.46
CA THR A 64 4.96 -5.36 20.62
C THR A 64 3.53 -5.00 20.24
N PHE A 65 3.37 -4.26 19.15
CA PHE A 65 2.08 -3.74 18.72
C PHE A 65 1.42 -4.59 17.63
N LYS A 66 2.10 -5.62 17.10
CA LYS A 66 1.63 -6.43 15.96
C LYS A 66 1.28 -5.56 14.75
N LEU A 67 2.03 -4.49 14.56
CA LEU A 67 1.91 -3.61 13.40
C LEU A 67 2.95 -4.02 12.36
N CYS A 68 2.49 -4.20 11.13
CA CYS A 68 3.35 -4.44 9.98
C CYS A 68 3.39 -3.18 9.12
N THR A 69 4.56 -2.56 9.04
CA THR A 69 4.81 -1.40 8.16
C THR A 69 5.40 -1.90 6.86
N VAL A 70 4.67 -1.78 5.77
CA VAL A 70 5.09 -2.10 4.41
C VAL A 70 5.42 -0.82 3.68
N LYS A 71 6.57 -0.77 3.02
CA LYS A 71 7.02 0.34 2.17
C LYS A 71 7.34 -0.16 0.78
N CYS A 72 6.93 0.57 -0.24
CA CYS A 72 7.29 0.29 -1.63
C CYS A 72 7.43 1.56 -2.45
N GLY A 73 8.11 1.47 -3.58
CA GLY A 73 8.06 2.50 -4.62
C GLY A 73 6.98 2.16 -5.63
N VAL A 74 6.19 3.14 -6.05
CA VAL A 74 5.17 2.99 -7.09
C VAL A 74 5.47 3.94 -8.25
N CYS A 75 5.57 3.38 -9.46
CA CYS A 75 5.85 4.12 -10.69
C CYS A 75 4.55 4.75 -11.21
N PRO A 76 4.42 6.08 -11.33
CA PRO A 76 3.17 6.72 -11.76
C PRO A 76 2.76 6.32 -13.20
N GLU A 77 1.48 5.96 -13.38
CA GLU A 77 0.89 5.41 -14.62
C GLU A 77 1.17 6.24 -15.89
N HIS A 78 1.22 7.57 -15.76
CA HIS A 78 1.27 8.46 -16.91
C HIS A 78 2.64 9.05 -17.22
N LYS A 79 3.70 8.67 -16.49
CA LYS A 79 5.04 9.23 -16.71
C LYS A 79 6.15 8.26 -16.34
N VAL A 80 6.42 7.30 -17.22
CA VAL A 80 7.53 6.30 -17.13
C VAL A 80 8.90 6.95 -16.82
N ARG A 81 9.10 8.25 -17.12
CA ARG A 81 10.34 8.99 -16.82
C ARG A 81 10.36 9.72 -15.48
N THR A 82 9.28 9.68 -14.70
CA THR A 82 9.18 10.36 -13.39
C THR A 82 9.65 9.44 -12.29
N LYS A 83 10.30 10.01 -11.27
CA LYS A 83 10.76 9.25 -10.10
C LYS A 83 9.56 8.54 -9.45
N PRO A 84 9.68 7.24 -9.11
CA PRO A 84 8.67 6.53 -8.35
C PRO A 84 8.38 7.26 -7.03
N TYR A 85 7.13 7.29 -6.61
CA TYR A 85 6.76 7.81 -5.31
C TYR A 85 6.79 6.69 -4.27
N SER A 86 7.19 7.02 -3.04
CA SER A 86 7.23 6.06 -1.95
C SER A 86 5.86 5.97 -1.28
N VAL A 87 5.34 4.76 -1.16
CA VAL A 87 4.10 4.44 -0.45
C VAL A 87 4.47 3.72 0.84
N THR A 88 3.76 4.06 1.92
CA THR A 88 3.85 3.37 3.21
C THR A 88 2.45 2.92 3.61
N VAL A 89 2.31 1.64 3.95
CA VAL A 89 1.08 1.03 4.46
C VAL A 89 1.39 0.47 5.84
N ILE A 90 0.53 0.77 6.82
CA ILE A 90 0.64 0.23 8.18
C ILE A 90 -0.58 -0.66 8.39
N VAL A 91 -0.34 -1.95 8.60
CA VAL A 91 -1.38 -2.96 8.81
C VAL A 91 -1.35 -3.42 10.25
N ASP A 92 -2.50 -3.41 10.90
CA ASP A 92 -2.69 -4.02 12.22
C ASP A 92 -2.98 -5.52 12.05
N GLU A 93 -2.00 -6.36 12.38
CA GLU A 93 -2.10 -7.82 12.27
C GLU A 93 -2.86 -8.44 13.46
N LYS A 94 -3.40 -7.66 14.42
CA LYS A 94 -4.18 -8.21 15.56
C LYS A 94 -5.57 -8.73 15.17
N MET A 95 -6.12 -8.25 14.05
CA MET A 95 -7.49 -8.60 13.62
C MET A 95 -7.58 -9.89 12.79
N VAL A 96 -6.50 -10.68 12.71
CA VAL A 96 -6.47 -12.00 12.04
C VAL A 96 -6.28 -13.12 13.05
#